data_AF-A0A498NE89-F1
#
_entry.id   AF-A0A498NE89-F1
#
_cell.length_a   1.000
_cell.length_b   1.000
_cell.length_c   1.000
_cell.angle_alpha   90.00
_cell.angle_beta   90.00
_cell.angle_gamma   90.00
#
_symmetry.space_group_name_H-M   'P 1'
#
loop_
_entity.id
_entity.type
_entity.pdbx_description
1 polymer ?
#
loop_
_entity_poly.entity_id
_entity_poly.type
_entity_poly.pdbx_seq_one_letter_code
_entity_poly.pdbx_strand_id
1 'polypeptide(L)'
;MADTVTEGRNIDPPVQLEPYFPPAKPSLENLNAVCVHGNGRPRYPASCLPSSGYGYIRRAGTAVNRVEAWFSQCCQRGVAQGDQQILCCAKQAWETALSHFCIEEHGTMTLVHECCEKKGEERWNCFEKQAPNPSYQPLSGYTAPVIPPDRIFTWDPNTC
;
A
#
# COMPACT_ATOMS: atom_id res chain seq x y z
N MET A 1 -25.37 31.30 15.36
CA MET A 1 -23.94 31.28 14.97
C MET A 1 -23.44 29.92 15.40
N ALA A 2 -23.28 29.00 14.44
CA ALA A 2 -22.90 27.62 14.72
C ALA A 2 -21.46 27.45 14.26
N ASP A 3 -20.56 27.29 15.23
CA ASP A 3 -19.17 26.90 15.00
C ASP A 3 -19.14 25.38 14.80
N THR A 4 -19.11 24.93 13.54
CA THR A 4 -18.77 23.55 13.20
C THR A 4 -17.25 23.39 13.23
N VAL A 5 -16.72 22.96 14.38
CA VAL A 5 -15.38 22.37 14.46
C VAL A 5 -15.48 20.97 13.84
N THR A 6 -14.93 20.81 12.65
CA THR A 6 -14.69 19.47 12.08
C THR A 6 -13.56 18.84 12.89
N GLU A 7 -13.94 18.09 13.93
CA GLU A 7 -13.06 17.30 14.76
C GLU A 7 -12.49 16.16 13.93
N GLY A 8 -11.37 16.42 13.25
CA GLY A 8 -10.55 15.38 12.66
C GLY A 8 -10.11 14.45 13.79
N ARG A 9 -10.71 13.27 13.87
CA ARG A 9 -10.41 12.29 14.92
C ARG A 9 -8.89 12.04 14.93
N ASN A 10 -8.22 12.47 16.00
CA ASN A 10 -6.87 12.02 16.35
C ASN A 10 -6.96 10.52 16.65
N ILE A 11 -6.87 9.69 15.61
CA ILE A 11 -6.81 8.23 15.76
C ILE A 11 -5.34 7.86 15.80
N ASP A 12 -4.99 7.02 16.77
CA ASP A 12 -3.64 6.53 16.97
C ASP A 12 -3.08 5.93 15.66
N PRO A 13 -1.89 6.34 15.21
CA PRO A 13 -1.29 5.88 13.95
C PRO A 13 -1.18 4.34 13.81
N PRO A 14 -0.90 3.55 14.87
CA PRO A 14 -0.94 2.09 14.80
C PRO A 14 -2.33 1.55 14.46
N VAL A 15 -3.39 2.13 15.04
CA VAL A 15 -4.79 1.76 14.79
C VAL A 15 -5.20 2.12 13.37
N GLN A 16 -4.61 3.17 12.80
CA GLN A 16 -4.82 3.49 11.39
C GLN A 16 -4.13 2.52 10.45
N LEU A 17 -3.04 1.85 10.83
CA LEU A 17 -2.27 0.97 9.92
C LEU A 17 -2.80 -0.45 9.85
N GLU A 18 -3.23 -1.01 10.98
CA GLU A 18 -3.72 -2.39 11.10
C GLU A 18 -4.80 -2.80 10.06
N PRO A 19 -5.75 -1.94 9.64
CA PRO A 19 -6.74 -2.29 8.63
C PRO A 19 -6.26 -2.15 7.17
N TYR A 20 -5.01 -1.76 6.92
CA TYR A 20 -4.52 -1.46 5.56
C TYR A 20 -3.14 -2.05 5.25
N PHE A 21 -2.55 -2.81 6.17
CA PHE A 21 -1.35 -3.57 5.91
C PHE A 21 -1.57 -5.06 6.24
N PRO A 22 -1.16 -5.99 5.35
CA PRO A 22 -0.61 -5.73 4.02
C PRO A 22 -1.67 -5.24 3.00
N PRO A 23 -1.26 -4.48 1.98
CA PRO A 23 -2.14 -4.11 0.86
C PRO A 23 -2.61 -5.37 0.12
N ALA A 24 -3.84 -5.35 -0.39
CA ALA A 24 -4.39 -6.47 -1.16
C ALA A 24 -3.62 -6.68 -2.47
N LYS A 25 -3.46 -7.94 -2.85
CA LYS A 25 -2.90 -8.32 -4.15
C LYS A 25 -3.86 -7.91 -5.27
N PRO A 26 -3.39 -7.27 -6.34
CA PRO A 26 -4.22 -6.96 -7.50
C PRO A 26 -4.77 -8.21 -8.18
N SER A 27 -6.06 -8.16 -8.49
CA SER A 27 -6.80 -9.19 -9.23
C SER A 27 -7.79 -8.49 -10.18
N LEU A 28 -8.40 -9.23 -11.12
CA LEU A 28 -9.41 -8.64 -12.00
C LEU A 28 -10.63 -8.15 -11.20
N GLU A 29 -10.97 -8.82 -10.10
CA GLU A 29 -12.10 -8.49 -9.25
C GLU A 29 -11.92 -7.16 -8.50
N ASN A 30 -10.68 -6.79 -8.14
CA ASN A 30 -10.38 -5.56 -7.40
C ASN A 30 -9.67 -4.48 -8.23
N LEU A 31 -9.36 -4.74 -9.51
CA LEU A 31 -8.57 -3.82 -10.36
C LEU A 31 -9.21 -2.43 -10.50
N ASN A 32 -10.55 -2.38 -10.61
CA ASN A 32 -11.25 -1.10 -10.66
C ASN A 32 -11.04 -0.29 -9.36
N ALA A 33 -11.08 -0.96 -8.20
CA ALA A 33 -10.83 -0.29 -6.92
C ALA A 33 -9.38 0.17 -6.79
N VAL A 34 -8.42 -0.63 -7.28
CA VAL A 34 -7.00 -0.24 -7.37
C VAL A 34 -6.85 1.08 -8.11
N CYS A 35 -7.43 1.22 -9.31
CA CYS A 35 -7.23 2.38 -10.16
C CYS A 35 -8.08 3.61 -9.80
N VAL A 36 -9.34 3.42 -9.39
CA VAL A 36 -10.29 4.55 -9.24
C VAL A 36 -10.29 5.13 -7.83
N HIS A 37 -9.99 4.32 -6.81
CA HIS A 37 -10.21 4.69 -5.42
C HIS A 37 -8.94 5.05 -4.62
N GLY A 38 -7.81 5.32 -5.31
CA GLY A 38 -6.53 5.71 -4.70
C GLY A 38 -6.65 6.77 -3.60
N ASN A 39 -7.32 7.89 -3.91
CA ASN A 39 -7.44 9.01 -2.97
C ASN A 39 -8.33 8.73 -1.75
N GLY A 40 -9.10 7.63 -1.77
CA GLY A 40 -9.97 7.24 -0.66
C GLY A 40 -9.30 6.28 0.33
N ARG A 41 -8.01 5.96 0.17
CA ARG A 41 -7.29 5.02 1.06
C ARG A 41 -6.20 5.71 1.87
N PRO A 42 -5.94 5.28 3.12
CA PRO A 42 -4.96 5.93 3.99
C PRO A 42 -3.56 6.05 3.40
N ARG A 43 -2.85 7.09 3.85
CA ARG A 43 -1.44 7.35 3.55
C ARG A 43 -0.75 7.72 4.85
N TYR A 44 0.51 7.32 4.99
CA TYR A 44 1.25 7.39 6.24
C TYR A 44 2.48 8.30 6.07
N PRO A 45 2.33 9.64 6.07
CA PRO A 45 3.47 10.54 6.00
C PRO A 45 4.34 10.40 7.26
N ALA A 46 5.63 10.72 7.15
CA ALA A 46 6.58 10.59 8.26
C ALA A 46 6.16 11.39 9.52
N SER A 47 5.38 12.46 9.34
CA SER A 47 4.82 13.29 10.41
C SER A 47 3.71 12.62 11.23
N CYS A 48 3.12 11.52 10.74
CA CYS A 48 2.08 10.79 11.48
C CYS A 48 2.64 9.94 12.62
N LEU A 49 3.95 9.79 12.77
CA LEU A 49 4.55 8.98 13.83
C LEU A 49 5.58 9.78 14.63
N PRO A 50 5.69 9.56 15.96
CA PRO A 50 6.82 10.03 16.74
C PRO A 50 8.16 9.60 16.13
N SER A 51 9.23 10.33 16.41
CA SER A 51 10.57 10.06 15.84
C SER A 51 11.16 8.71 16.28
N SER A 52 10.74 8.18 17.43
CA SER A 52 11.18 6.88 17.98
C SER A 52 10.00 5.98 18.37
N GLY A 53 10.22 4.67 18.48
CA GLY A 53 9.26 3.73 19.07
C GLY A 53 8.23 3.09 18.13
N TYR A 54 8.28 3.38 16.82
CA TYR A 54 7.29 2.89 15.83
C TYR A 54 7.94 2.42 14.52
N GLY A 55 9.10 1.75 14.61
CA GLY A 55 9.88 1.35 13.44
C GLY A 55 9.10 0.50 12.43
N TYR A 56 8.43 -0.55 12.92
CA TYR A 56 7.57 -1.41 12.09
C TYR A 56 6.45 -0.61 11.39
N ILE A 57 5.67 0.17 12.15
CA ILE A 57 4.56 0.97 11.61
C ILE A 57 5.06 1.93 10.52
N ARG A 58 6.24 2.54 10.71
CA ARG A 58 6.85 3.42 9.71
C ARG A 58 7.17 2.67 8.41
N ARG A 59 7.77 1.49 8.49
CA ARG A 59 8.13 0.68 7.31
C ARG A 59 6.90 0.16 6.57
N ALA A 60 5.93 -0.37 7.30
CA ALA A 60 4.67 -0.84 6.73
C ALA A 60 3.86 0.31 6.10
N GLY A 61 3.76 1.47 6.77
CA GLY A 61 3.14 2.67 6.18
C GLY A 61 3.88 3.18 4.94
N THR A 62 5.21 3.11 4.93
CA THR A 62 6.03 3.43 3.74
C THR A 62 5.74 2.47 2.59
N ALA A 63 5.60 1.18 2.86
CA ALA A 63 5.22 0.18 1.87
C ALA A 63 3.83 0.45 1.28
N VAL A 64 2.84 0.85 2.10
CA VAL A 64 1.52 1.26 1.61
C VAL A 64 1.61 2.50 0.70
N ASN A 65 2.34 3.54 1.12
CA ASN A 65 2.50 4.74 0.31
C ASN A 65 3.15 4.42 -1.05
N ARG A 66 4.17 3.55 -1.04
CA ARG A 66 4.91 3.10 -2.24
C ARG A 66 4.00 2.34 -3.20
N VAL A 67 3.28 1.32 -2.71
CA VAL A 67 2.41 0.51 -3.59
C VAL A 67 1.32 1.35 -4.22
N GLU A 68 0.75 2.30 -3.48
CA GLU A 68 -0.31 3.16 -3.96
C GLU A 68 0.15 4.18 -5.00
N ALA A 69 1.37 4.72 -4.83
CA ALA A 69 2.01 5.55 -5.85
C ALA A 69 2.21 4.75 -7.15
N TRP A 70 2.67 3.51 -7.05
CA TRP A 70 2.94 2.66 -8.21
C TRP A 70 1.67 2.11 -8.87
N PHE A 71 0.61 1.83 -8.10
CA PHE A 71 -0.72 1.56 -8.66
C PHE A 71 -1.23 2.75 -9.47
N SER A 72 -1.07 3.97 -8.96
CA SER A 72 -1.46 5.19 -9.69
C SER A 72 -0.68 5.32 -11.00
N GLN A 73 0.61 4.96 -11.01
CA GLN A 73 1.43 4.91 -12.23
C GLN A 73 0.92 3.85 -13.22
N CYS A 74 0.64 2.61 -12.77
CA CYS A 74 0.12 1.54 -13.64
C CYS A 74 -1.22 1.89 -14.28
N CYS A 75 -2.09 2.58 -13.56
CA CYS A 75 -3.40 2.99 -14.04
C CYS A 75 -3.36 4.28 -14.90
N GLN A 76 -2.20 4.93 -15.02
CA GLN A 76 -2.06 6.11 -15.87
C GLN A 76 -2.10 5.74 -17.35
N ARG A 77 -2.85 6.51 -18.14
CA ARG A 77 -2.91 6.34 -19.59
C ARG A 77 -1.51 6.39 -20.20
N GLY A 78 -1.21 5.41 -21.06
CA GLY A 78 0.07 5.31 -21.76
C GLY A 78 1.15 4.53 -21.02
N VAL A 79 0.92 4.13 -19.75
CA VAL A 79 1.83 3.24 -19.02
C VAL A 79 1.49 1.78 -19.33
N ALA A 80 0.32 1.31 -18.92
CA ALA A 80 -0.22 -0.01 -19.26
C ALA A 80 -1.57 0.15 -19.98
N GLN A 81 -1.87 -0.72 -20.95
CA GLN A 81 -3.08 -0.61 -21.78
C GLN A 81 -4.00 -1.83 -21.62
N GLY A 82 -5.23 -1.56 -21.19
CA GLY A 82 -6.24 -2.58 -20.94
C GLY A 82 -6.02 -3.34 -19.64
N ASP A 83 -7.09 -3.96 -19.14
CA ASP A 83 -7.14 -4.54 -17.80
C ASP A 83 -6.02 -5.56 -17.55
N GLN A 84 -5.65 -6.36 -18.55
CA GLN A 84 -4.63 -7.39 -18.39
C GLN A 84 -3.22 -6.80 -18.20
N GLN A 85 -2.84 -5.78 -18.97
CA GLN A 85 -1.54 -5.12 -18.78
C GLN A 85 -1.51 -4.31 -17.50
N ILE A 86 -2.62 -3.62 -17.16
CA ILE A 86 -2.74 -2.87 -15.91
C ILE A 86 -2.61 -3.81 -14.72
N LEU A 87 -3.28 -4.97 -14.76
CA LEU A 87 -3.17 -6.00 -13.73
C LEU A 87 -1.75 -6.53 -13.60
N CYS A 88 -1.05 -6.80 -14.71
CA CYS A 88 0.33 -7.25 -14.69
C CYS A 88 1.26 -6.21 -14.04
N CYS A 89 1.18 -4.95 -14.48
CA CYS A 89 1.91 -3.84 -13.89
C CYS A 89 1.64 -3.72 -12.38
N ALA A 90 0.37 -3.77 -11.98
CA ALA A 90 -0.02 -3.66 -10.58
C ALA A 90 0.49 -4.84 -9.74
N LYS A 91 0.44 -6.08 -10.25
CA LYS A 91 1.02 -7.24 -9.54
C LYS A 91 2.51 -7.07 -9.31
N GLN A 92 3.27 -6.66 -10.34
CA GLN A 92 4.70 -6.38 -10.20
C GLN A 92 4.97 -5.24 -9.20
N ALA A 93 4.16 -4.18 -9.21
CA ALA A 93 4.27 -3.08 -8.25
C ALA A 93 4.05 -3.57 -6.81
N TRP A 94 3.04 -4.42 -6.61
CA TRP A 94 2.70 -5.00 -5.30
C TRP A 94 3.82 -5.92 -4.77
N GLU A 95 4.31 -6.85 -5.59
CA GLU A 95 5.41 -7.75 -5.20
C GLU A 95 6.70 -6.98 -4.94
N THR A 96 7.00 -5.98 -5.77
CA THR A 96 8.21 -5.14 -5.62
C THR A 96 8.12 -4.32 -4.34
N ALA A 97 7.00 -3.66 -4.05
CA ALA A 97 6.84 -2.84 -2.86
C ALA A 97 6.95 -3.67 -1.57
N LEU A 98 6.35 -4.87 -1.55
CA LEU A 98 6.45 -5.79 -0.42
C LEU A 98 7.84 -6.45 -0.32
N SER A 99 8.55 -6.64 -1.44
CA SER A 99 9.97 -7.04 -1.40
C SER A 99 10.82 -5.99 -0.72
N HIS A 100 10.65 -4.70 -1.05
CA HIS A 100 11.35 -3.61 -0.37
C HIS A 100 11.02 -3.57 1.13
N PHE A 101 9.75 -3.72 1.50
CA PHE A 101 9.36 -3.84 2.91
C PHE A 101 10.11 -4.98 3.61
N CYS A 102 10.17 -6.17 3.01
CA CYS A 102 10.90 -7.29 3.61
C CYS A 102 12.40 -7.05 3.72
N ILE A 103 13.02 -6.39 2.73
CA ILE A 103 14.44 -6.00 2.81
C ILE A 103 14.66 -5.04 3.99
N GLU A 104 13.78 -4.05 4.16
CA GLU A 104 13.85 -3.10 5.27
C GLU A 104 13.63 -3.79 6.63
N GLU A 105 12.70 -4.74 6.73
CA GLU A 105 12.46 -5.54 7.95
C GLU A 105 13.69 -6.35 8.35
N HIS A 106 14.29 -7.09 7.42
CA HIS A 106 15.51 -7.88 7.63
C HIS A 106 16.75 -7.03 7.94
N GLY A 107 16.74 -5.75 7.58
CA GLY A 107 17.81 -4.79 7.90
C GLY A 107 17.76 -4.25 9.33
N THR A 108 16.84 -4.73 10.18
CA THR A 108 16.61 -4.20 11.53
C THR A 108 16.90 -5.23 12.61
N MET A 109 17.06 -4.78 13.87
CA MET A 109 17.20 -5.67 15.04
C MET A 109 15.84 -6.09 15.63
N THR A 110 14.73 -5.79 14.95
CA THR A 110 13.38 -6.16 15.41
C THR A 110 12.94 -7.48 14.80
N LEU A 111 11.91 -8.11 15.39
CA LEU A 111 11.26 -9.27 14.78
C LEU A 111 10.74 -8.89 13.38
N VAL A 112 11.09 -9.71 12.40
CA VAL A 112 10.69 -9.56 11.00
C VAL A 112 9.23 -9.99 10.85
N HIS A 113 8.48 -9.30 10.00
CA HIS A 113 7.14 -9.74 9.61
C HIS A 113 7.12 -11.19 9.08
N GLU A 114 6.21 -12.03 9.56
CA GLU A 114 6.22 -13.48 9.28
C GLU A 114 6.12 -13.83 7.78
N CYS A 115 5.41 -13.04 6.97
CA CYS A 115 5.38 -13.28 5.52
C CYS A 115 6.74 -13.06 4.87
N CYS A 116 7.60 -12.21 5.42
CA CYS A 116 8.95 -11.95 4.89
C CYS A 116 9.92 -13.10 5.14
N GLU A 117 9.60 -14.03 6.04
CA GLU A 117 10.36 -15.28 6.25
C GLU A 117 10.13 -16.28 5.10
N LYS A 118 9.03 -16.15 4.38
CA LYS A 118 8.67 -17.02 3.25
C LYS A 118 9.39 -16.56 1.97
N LYS A 119 9.43 -17.42 0.95
CA LYS A 119 10.10 -17.17 -0.34
C LYS A 119 9.17 -17.46 -1.52
N GLY A 120 9.46 -16.82 -2.66
CA GLY A 120 8.71 -17.00 -3.90
C GLY A 120 7.21 -16.83 -3.69
N GLU A 121 6.44 -17.71 -4.31
CA GLU A 121 4.97 -17.66 -4.26
C GLU A 121 4.40 -17.79 -2.84
N GLU A 122 5.05 -18.53 -1.93
CA GLU A 122 4.56 -18.68 -0.55
C GLU A 122 4.55 -17.34 0.21
N ARG A 123 5.51 -16.45 -0.09
CA ARG A 123 5.53 -15.08 0.45
C ARG A 123 4.33 -14.30 -0.01
N TRP A 124 4.04 -14.35 -1.31
CA TRP A 124 2.92 -13.62 -1.90
C TRP A 124 1.58 -14.16 -1.42
N ASN A 125 1.43 -15.47 -1.36
CA ASN A 125 0.23 -16.13 -0.82
C ASN A 125 0.03 -15.80 0.67
N CYS A 126 1.09 -15.58 1.44
CA CYS A 126 0.97 -15.12 2.83
C CYS A 126 0.43 -13.70 2.92
N PHE A 127 1.04 -12.74 2.22
CA PHE A 127 0.57 -11.35 2.23
C PHE A 127 -0.85 -11.22 1.71
N GLU A 128 -1.20 -11.95 0.64
CA GLU A 128 -2.56 -11.99 0.11
C GLU A 128 -3.57 -12.48 1.14
N LYS A 129 -3.27 -13.57 1.87
CA LYS A 129 -4.16 -14.12 2.91
C LYS A 129 -4.32 -13.20 4.12
N GLN A 130 -3.31 -12.39 4.42
CA GLN A 130 -3.31 -11.48 5.55
C GLN A 130 -3.88 -10.10 5.22
N ALA A 131 -4.19 -9.81 3.95
CA ALA A 131 -4.71 -8.51 3.55
C ALA A 131 -6.08 -8.24 4.22
N PRO A 132 -6.19 -7.24 5.11
CA PRO A 132 -7.43 -6.94 5.83
C PRO A 132 -8.54 -6.37 4.93
N ASN A 133 -8.18 -5.85 3.75
CA ASN A 133 -9.10 -5.25 2.78
C ASN A 133 -8.89 -5.86 1.37
N PRO A 134 -9.28 -7.13 1.14
CA PRO A 134 -8.99 -7.85 -0.12
C PRO A 134 -9.68 -7.26 -1.35
N SER A 135 -10.83 -6.61 -1.17
CA SER A 135 -11.57 -5.90 -2.23
C SER A 135 -11.02 -4.49 -2.52
N TYR A 136 -10.01 -4.06 -1.75
CA TYR A 136 -9.26 -2.82 -1.92
C TYR A 136 -10.12 -1.54 -1.93
N GLN A 137 -11.22 -1.58 -1.18
CA GLN A 137 -12.22 -0.51 -1.13
C GLN A 137 -11.69 0.74 -0.40
N PRO A 138 -12.15 1.94 -0.78
CA PRO A 138 -11.83 3.17 -0.06
C PRO A 138 -12.54 3.25 1.29
N LEU A 139 -12.04 4.13 2.14
CA LEU A 139 -12.74 4.62 3.31
C LEU A 139 -13.80 5.65 2.91
N SER A 140 -15.04 5.43 3.38
CA SER A 140 -16.14 6.37 3.15
C SER A 140 -15.83 7.73 3.79
N GLY A 141 -15.93 8.81 2.99
CA GLY A 141 -15.69 10.18 3.45
C GLY A 141 -14.24 10.55 3.72
N TYR A 142 -13.28 9.66 3.44
CA TYR A 142 -11.85 9.94 3.61
C TYR A 142 -11.22 10.51 2.34
N THR A 143 -10.26 11.42 2.51
CA THR A 143 -9.39 11.90 1.43
C THR A 143 -7.94 11.85 1.90
N ALA A 144 -7.12 11.15 1.13
CA ALA A 144 -5.72 10.94 1.46
C ALA A 144 -4.92 12.25 1.40
N PRO A 145 -3.97 12.46 2.33
CA PRO A 145 -3.03 13.56 2.20
C PRO A 145 -2.13 13.33 0.98
N VAL A 146 -1.71 14.43 0.34
CA VAL A 146 -0.75 14.38 -0.75
C VAL A 146 0.63 14.04 -0.17
N ILE A 147 1.16 12.89 -0.57
CA ILE A 147 2.55 12.49 -0.26
C ILE A 147 3.35 12.56 -1.56
N PRO A 148 4.60 13.07 -1.53
CA PRO A 148 5.50 12.97 -2.68
C PRO A 148 5.59 11.51 -3.15
N PRO A 149 5.23 11.21 -4.41
CA PRO A 149 5.16 9.82 -4.86
C PRO A 149 6.56 9.21 -4.95
N ASP A 150 6.66 7.93 -4.60
CA ASP A 150 7.81 7.12 -4.98
C ASP A 150 7.74 6.91 -6.50
N ARG A 151 8.70 7.48 -7.24
CA ARG A 151 8.69 7.50 -8.72
C ARG A 151 9.56 6.41 -9.34
N ILE A 152 10.25 5.61 -8.53
CA ILE A 152 11.23 4.63 -9.03
C ILE A 152 10.52 3.27 -9.11
N PHE A 153 9.68 3.10 -10.12
CA PHE A 153 9.11 1.81 -10.49
C PHE A 153 9.11 1.63 -12.01
N THR A 154 9.70 0.52 -12.42
CA THR A 154 9.71 0.04 -13.79
C THR A 154 9.08 -1.35 -13.79
N TRP A 155 8.18 -1.59 -14.73
CA TRP A 155 7.53 -2.88 -14.92
C TRP A 155 7.92 -3.46 -16.28
N ASP A 156 7.89 -4.78 -16.38
CA ASP A 156 8.14 -5.51 -17.63
C ASP A 156 6.83 -6.09 -18.17
N PRO A 157 6.31 -5.64 -19.32
CA PRO A 157 5.08 -6.16 -19.90
C PRO A 157 5.15 -7.63 -20.30
N ASN A 158 6.35 -8.23 -20.36
CA ASN A 158 6.54 -9.64 -20.72
C ASN A 158 6.61 -10.57 -19.50
N THR A 159 6.63 -10.03 -18.29
CA THR A 159 6.79 -10.81 -17.05
C THR A 159 5.55 -10.66 -16.18
N CYS A 160 4.55 -11.48 -16.48
CA CYS A 160 3.31 -11.66 -15.72
C CYS A 160 3.16 -13.15 -15.39
#